data_AF-A0A7M2YV71-F1
#
_entry.id   AF-A0A7M2YV71-F1
#
_cell.length_a   1.000
_cell.length_b   1.000
_cell.length_c   1.000
_cell.angle_alpha   90.00
_cell.angle_beta   90.00
_cell.angle_gamma   90.00
#
_symmetry.space_group_name_H-M   'P 1'
#
loop_
_entity.id
_entity.type
_entity.pdbx_description
1 polymer ?
#
loop_
_entity_poly.entity_id
_entity_poly.type
_entity_poly.pdbx_seq_one_letter_code
_entity_poly.pdbx_strand_id
1 'polypeptide(L)'
;MDNHGRWESTTRHRRMTLGRGFLMATVVAALAAPALAVTGKLADIPGFAGYAGKGPTAQPSSVPDLSRASKLVSAKLPSGQELAVWQAPNAGGGHCVFLDKSAATAGVPTTITGAGECSDSPPSQKWMNKDSPVSTNIDWAKTSEGAYGYEVTIEGRVDVARVAGLAVVSSAGAMPVALSHGYFVGGLAPSGASGRLAPGGPYFLVAYDRSGTEVGRQDLEKLIAATRPQ
;
A
#
# COMPACT_ATOMS: atom_id res chain seq x y z
N MET A 1 36.29 -35.50 -56.03
CA MET A 1 37.43 -34.64 -56.40
C MET A 1 36.87 -33.54 -57.29
N ASP A 2 36.87 -32.32 -56.75
CA ASP A 2 37.04 -31.01 -57.41
C ASP A 2 36.15 -30.67 -58.63
N ASN A 3 35.64 -29.46 -58.85
CA ASN A 3 35.89 -28.18 -58.22
C ASN A 3 34.76 -27.20 -58.57
N HIS A 4 34.73 -26.13 -57.81
CA HIS A 4 33.88 -24.93 -57.81
C HIS A 4 33.41 -24.34 -59.15
N GLY A 5 32.17 -23.82 -59.11
CA GLY A 5 31.63 -22.83 -60.05
C GLY A 5 30.81 -21.78 -59.30
N ARG A 6 31.45 -20.65 -58.99
CA ARG A 6 30.98 -19.44 -58.31
C ARG A 6 30.21 -18.53 -59.27
N TRP A 7 29.05 -18.00 -58.86
CA TRP A 7 28.54 -16.71 -59.37
C TRP A 7 27.79 -15.93 -58.27
N GLU A 8 28.26 -14.71 -58.06
CA GLU A 8 27.74 -13.70 -57.14
C GLU A 8 26.47 -13.06 -57.71
N SER A 9 25.49 -12.75 -56.85
CA SER A 9 24.45 -11.78 -57.18
C SER A 9 24.20 -10.86 -55.99
N THR A 10 24.83 -9.69 -56.07
CA THR A 10 24.58 -8.48 -55.29
C THR A 10 23.15 -7.97 -55.53
N THR A 11 22.35 -7.72 -54.49
CA THR A 11 21.26 -6.71 -54.58
C THR A 11 20.94 -6.05 -53.23
N ARG A 12 21.49 -4.83 -53.10
CA ARG A 12 20.92 -3.55 -52.62
C ARG A 12 20.16 -3.47 -51.29
N HIS A 13 20.76 -2.63 -50.44
CA HIS A 13 20.15 -1.85 -49.36
C HIS A 13 18.78 -1.23 -49.71
N ARG A 14 17.82 -1.37 -48.80
CA ARG A 14 16.68 -0.45 -48.68
C ARG A 14 16.80 0.30 -47.36
N ARG A 15 17.28 1.54 -47.44
CA ARG A 15 17.07 2.57 -46.40
C ARG A 15 15.57 2.81 -46.30
N MET A 16 14.97 2.60 -45.13
CA MET A 16 13.66 3.17 -44.82
C MET A 16 13.86 4.49 -44.09
N THR A 17 13.37 5.52 -44.75
CA THR A 17 13.43 6.94 -44.44
C THR A 17 12.53 7.28 -43.26
N LEU A 18 12.97 8.23 -42.44
CA LEU A 18 12.18 8.93 -41.43
C LEU A 18 10.86 9.46 -42.01
N GLY A 19 9.75 9.07 -41.41
CA GLY A 19 8.48 9.79 -41.51
C GLY A 19 8.25 10.60 -40.24
N ARG A 20 8.61 11.88 -40.26
CA ARG A 20 8.13 12.88 -39.29
C ARG A 20 6.66 13.14 -39.58
N GLY A 21 5.78 12.65 -38.72
CA GLY A 21 4.36 13.01 -38.68
C GLY A 21 4.03 13.66 -37.35
N PHE A 22 3.95 14.98 -37.33
CA PHE A 22 3.30 15.75 -36.26
C PHE A 22 1.79 15.51 -36.37
N LEU A 23 1.16 14.99 -35.31
CA LEU A 23 -0.28 15.11 -35.09
C LEU A 23 -0.52 15.51 -33.64
N MET A 24 -0.88 16.78 -33.45
CA MET A 24 -1.59 17.24 -32.28
C MET A 24 -2.98 16.62 -32.28
N ALA A 25 -3.40 16.05 -31.16
CA ALA A 25 -4.80 15.87 -30.83
C ALA A 25 -4.98 15.98 -29.31
N THR A 26 -5.30 17.19 -28.86
CA THR A 26 -5.82 17.44 -27.52
C THR A 26 -7.31 17.12 -27.56
N VAL A 27 -7.75 16.10 -26.83
CA VAL A 27 -9.16 15.92 -26.47
C VAL A 27 -9.22 15.75 -24.96
N VAL A 28 -9.63 16.84 -24.31
CA VAL A 28 -10.08 16.86 -22.92
C VAL A 28 -11.49 16.30 -22.90
N ALA A 29 -11.68 15.15 -22.24
CA ALA A 29 -13.00 14.67 -21.86
C ALA A 29 -13.01 14.49 -20.34
N ALA A 30 -13.53 15.49 -19.65
CA ALA A 30 -13.83 15.44 -18.23
C ALA A 30 -15.04 14.51 -18.03
N LEU A 31 -14.80 13.32 -17.50
CA LEU A 31 -15.87 12.42 -17.04
C LEU A 31 -16.27 12.82 -15.63
N ALA A 32 -17.42 13.48 -15.52
CA ALA A 32 -18.13 13.63 -14.26
C ALA A 32 -18.68 12.25 -13.84
N ALA A 33 -18.23 11.74 -12.69
CA ALA A 33 -18.80 10.55 -12.08
C ALA A 33 -19.89 10.94 -11.07
N PRO A 34 -21.04 10.24 -11.03
CA PRO A 34 -22.06 10.46 -10.02
C PRO A 34 -21.59 9.95 -8.65
N ALA A 35 -21.62 10.83 -7.65
CA ALA A 35 -21.44 10.47 -6.26
C ALA A 35 -22.67 9.70 -5.76
N LEU A 36 -22.62 8.37 -5.81
CA LEU A 36 -23.53 7.51 -5.05
C LEU A 36 -22.91 7.27 -3.67
N ALA A 37 -23.45 7.94 -2.67
CA ALA A 37 -23.17 7.65 -1.28
C ALA A 37 -23.73 6.26 -0.94
N VAL A 38 -22.85 5.27 -0.83
CA VAL A 38 -23.18 3.96 -0.27
C VAL A 38 -22.84 3.99 1.21
N THR A 39 -23.85 4.15 2.06
CA THR A 39 -23.77 3.91 3.51
C THR A 39 -23.72 2.40 3.77
N GLY A 40 -22.53 1.81 3.59
CA GLY A 40 -22.26 0.43 3.97
C GLY A 40 -21.76 0.34 5.41
N LYS A 41 -22.54 -0.28 6.30
CA LYS A 41 -22.06 -0.74 7.60
C LYS A 41 -20.97 -1.80 7.39
N LEU A 42 -19.72 -1.47 7.70
CA LEU A 42 -18.64 -2.43 7.89
C LEU A 42 -18.78 -3.01 9.31
N ALA A 43 -19.21 -4.26 9.39
CA ALA A 43 -19.15 -5.05 10.61
C ALA A 43 -18.05 -6.11 10.47
N ASP A 44 -17.19 -6.15 11.50
CA ASP A 44 -16.36 -7.25 11.96
C ASP A 44 -15.39 -7.92 10.97
N ILE A 45 -14.18 -7.35 10.90
CA ILE A 45 -12.95 -8.05 10.48
C ILE A 45 -12.14 -8.38 11.75
N PRO A 46 -11.84 -9.66 12.04
CA PRO A 46 -10.96 -10.02 13.15
C PRO A 46 -9.51 -9.70 12.78
N GLY A 47 -8.91 -8.73 13.47
CA GLY A 47 -7.51 -8.32 13.28
C GLY A 47 -7.20 -6.90 13.74
N PHE A 48 -8.20 -6.03 13.77
CA PHE A 48 -8.20 -4.75 14.47
C PHE A 48 -9.47 -4.71 15.31
N ALA A 49 -9.35 -4.62 16.64
CA ALA A 49 -10.52 -4.51 17.51
C ALA A 49 -11.25 -3.19 17.22
N GLY A 50 -12.24 -3.26 16.33
CA GLY A 50 -13.20 -2.20 16.11
C GLY A 50 -13.90 -1.85 17.42
N TYR A 51 -14.07 -0.56 17.64
CA TYR A 51 -14.82 0.02 18.74
C TYR A 51 -16.31 -0.39 18.66
N ALA A 52 -16.64 -1.58 19.15
CA ALA A 52 -18.01 -1.94 19.51
C ALA A 52 -18.28 -1.43 20.93
N GLY A 53 -18.97 -0.29 21.02
CA GLY A 53 -19.22 0.40 22.28
C GLY A 53 -19.96 -0.44 23.32
N LYS A 54 -19.47 -0.40 24.56
CA LYS A 54 -20.25 -0.68 25.76
C LYS A 54 -19.93 0.35 26.85
N GLY A 55 -20.96 1.11 27.24
CA GLY A 55 -21.02 1.81 28.53
C GLY A 55 -20.97 3.35 28.44
N PRO A 56 -21.85 4.06 29.16
CA PRO A 56 -21.78 5.51 29.30
C PRO A 56 -20.88 5.88 30.49
N THR A 57 -19.57 5.95 30.28
CA THR A 57 -18.62 6.55 31.24
C THR A 57 -17.42 7.12 30.47
N ALA A 58 -17.24 8.45 30.52
CA ALA A 58 -16.20 9.25 29.86
C ALA A 58 -16.20 9.18 28.31
N GLN A 59 -16.42 10.31 27.64
CA GLN A 59 -16.17 10.43 26.20
C GLN A 59 -14.75 9.96 25.90
N PRO A 60 -14.56 8.99 24.99
CA PRO A 60 -13.30 8.29 24.93
C PRO A 60 -12.24 9.24 24.36
N SER A 61 -11.06 9.24 24.96
CA SER A 61 -9.83 9.84 24.43
C SER A 61 -9.40 9.26 23.07
N SER A 62 -10.29 8.56 22.36
CA SER A 62 -10.03 7.80 21.15
C SER A 62 -10.59 8.43 19.87
N VAL A 63 -11.05 9.69 19.91
CA VAL A 63 -11.50 10.39 18.69
C VAL A 63 -10.38 11.32 18.21
N PRO A 64 -9.89 11.15 16.97
CA PRO A 64 -8.88 12.05 16.41
C PRO A 64 -9.48 13.43 16.11
N ASP A 65 -8.72 14.48 16.43
CA ASP A 65 -8.95 15.82 15.92
C ASP A 65 -8.41 15.91 14.49
N LEU A 66 -9.29 15.57 13.54
CA LEU A 66 -8.94 15.52 12.13
C LEU A 66 -8.45 16.87 11.61
N SER A 67 -8.90 18.01 12.15
CA SER A 67 -8.45 19.34 11.70
C SER A 67 -6.95 19.57 11.89
N ARG A 68 -6.33 18.78 12.78
CA ARG A 68 -4.90 18.79 13.09
C ARG A 68 -4.19 17.53 12.60
N ALA A 69 -4.80 16.76 11.71
CA ALA A 69 -4.18 15.57 11.16
C ALA A 69 -3.02 15.93 10.23
N SER A 70 -1.93 15.18 10.35
CA SER A 70 -0.75 15.25 9.49
C SER A 70 -0.56 13.94 8.73
N LYS A 71 -0.32 14.03 7.42
CA LYS A 71 -0.01 12.87 6.58
C LYS A 71 1.40 12.39 6.93
N LEU A 72 1.53 11.10 7.25
CA LEU A 72 2.82 10.47 7.58
C LEU A 72 3.47 9.88 6.33
N VAL A 73 2.70 9.10 5.56
CA VAL A 73 3.13 8.46 4.32
C VAL A 73 1.90 8.22 3.42
N SER A 74 2.07 8.24 2.10
CA SER A 74 1.04 7.77 1.17
C SER A 74 1.64 6.93 0.04
N ALA A 75 0.80 6.09 -0.55
CA ALA A 75 1.13 5.27 -1.71
C ALA A 75 -0.06 5.21 -2.68
N LYS A 76 0.26 5.09 -3.97
CA LYS A 76 -0.72 4.72 -4.99
C LYS A 76 -0.76 3.20 -5.10
N LEU A 77 -1.93 2.63 -4.89
CA LEU A 77 -2.18 1.19 -4.98
C LEU A 77 -2.28 0.76 -6.46
N PRO A 78 -2.10 -0.54 -6.78
CA PRO A 78 -2.21 -1.03 -8.16
C PRO A 78 -3.56 -0.76 -8.83
N SER A 79 -4.62 -0.62 -8.04
CA SER A 79 -5.97 -0.17 -8.49
C SER A 79 -6.00 1.27 -9.00
N GLY A 80 -4.95 2.05 -8.72
CA GLY A 80 -4.88 3.48 -8.97
C GLY A 80 -5.38 4.33 -7.79
N GLN A 81 -5.97 3.72 -6.76
CA GLN A 81 -6.40 4.39 -5.55
C GLN A 81 -5.21 4.91 -4.74
N GLU A 82 -5.34 6.09 -4.11
CA GLU A 82 -4.35 6.57 -3.14
C GLU A 82 -4.75 6.15 -1.73
N LEU A 83 -3.77 5.69 -0.97
CA LEU A 83 -3.91 5.35 0.44
C LEU A 83 -2.86 6.12 1.24
N ALA A 84 -3.27 6.68 2.37
CA ALA A 84 -2.39 7.44 3.24
C ALA A 84 -2.51 7.01 4.70
N VAL A 85 -1.38 6.97 5.41
CA VAL A 85 -1.32 6.90 6.86
C VAL A 85 -1.30 8.32 7.40
N TRP A 86 -2.21 8.60 8.32
CA TRP A 86 -2.36 9.88 8.99
C TRP A 86 -2.11 9.73 10.48
N GLN A 87 -1.65 10.81 11.10
CA GLN A 87 -1.62 10.96 12.54
C GLN A 87 -2.42 12.20 12.93
N ALA A 88 -3.23 12.11 13.98
CA ALA A 88 -3.95 13.25 14.56
C ALA A 88 -3.85 13.22 16.08
N PRO A 89 -3.80 14.36 16.77
CA PRO A 89 -3.97 14.39 18.22
C PRO A 89 -5.39 13.96 18.59
N ASN A 90 -5.60 13.53 19.83
CA ASN A 90 -6.94 13.28 20.38
C ASN A 90 -7.23 14.22 21.57
N ALA A 91 -8.50 14.28 21.99
CA ALA A 91 -8.94 15.16 23.09
C ALA A 91 -8.29 14.84 24.45
N GLY A 92 -7.77 13.61 24.62
CA GLY A 92 -7.07 13.17 25.83
C GLY A 92 -5.59 13.58 25.88
N GLY A 93 -5.09 14.32 24.89
CA GLY A 93 -3.66 14.67 24.77
C GLY A 93 -2.79 13.58 24.15
N GLY A 94 -3.41 12.47 23.75
CA GLY A 94 -2.77 11.39 23.02
C GLY A 94 -2.74 11.64 21.51
N HIS A 95 -2.54 10.57 20.75
CA HIS A 95 -2.53 10.58 19.29
C HIS A 95 -3.26 9.37 18.72
N CYS A 96 -3.75 9.52 17.50
CA CYS A 96 -4.34 8.47 16.71
C CYS A 96 -3.57 8.32 15.41
N VAL A 97 -3.35 7.09 14.97
CA VAL A 97 -2.82 6.75 13.65
C VAL A 97 -3.88 5.98 12.89
N PHE A 98 -4.18 6.39 11.66
CA PHE A 98 -5.23 5.77 10.87
C PHE A 98 -4.91 5.79 9.38
N LEU A 99 -5.50 4.83 8.67
CA LEU A 99 -5.51 4.77 7.23
C LEU A 99 -6.68 5.58 6.67
N ASP A 100 -6.42 6.32 5.60
CA ASP A 100 -7.46 6.97 4.83
C ASP A 100 -7.28 6.75 3.32
N LYS A 101 -8.38 6.30 2.70
CA LYS A 101 -8.53 5.93 1.29
C LYS A 101 -9.07 7.08 0.44
N SER A 102 -9.55 8.15 1.06
CA SER A 102 -10.17 9.30 0.38
C SER A 102 -9.18 10.43 0.08
N ALA A 103 -8.01 10.40 0.74
CA ALA A 103 -6.99 11.45 0.74
C ALA A 103 -6.13 11.60 -0.54
N ALA A 104 -6.68 11.24 -1.71
CA ALA A 104 -6.12 11.56 -3.01
C ALA A 104 -6.08 13.08 -3.28
N THR A 105 -6.82 13.87 -2.50
CA THR A 105 -6.74 15.33 -2.50
C THR A 105 -5.77 15.79 -1.43
N ALA A 106 -4.94 16.80 -1.73
CA ALA A 106 -3.89 17.36 -0.86
C ALA A 106 -4.39 17.99 0.47
N GLY A 107 -5.64 17.72 0.86
CA GLY A 107 -6.29 18.24 2.06
C GLY A 107 -6.18 17.30 3.24
N VAL A 108 -6.47 17.87 4.40
CA VAL A 108 -6.66 17.15 5.66
C VAL A 108 -7.95 16.31 5.56
N PRO A 109 -7.95 15.04 6.00
CA PRO A 109 -9.13 14.19 5.93
C PRO A 109 -10.27 14.77 6.78
N THR A 110 -11.50 14.74 6.28
CA THR A 110 -12.70 15.17 7.02
C THR A 110 -13.46 13.99 7.62
N THR A 111 -13.18 12.78 7.14
CA THR A 111 -13.68 11.50 7.66
C THR A 111 -12.56 10.47 7.65
N ILE A 112 -12.73 9.37 8.37
CA ILE A 112 -11.80 8.23 8.36
C ILE A 112 -12.45 7.11 7.55
N THR A 113 -11.79 6.66 6.49
CA THR A 113 -12.30 5.62 5.59
C THR A 113 -11.55 4.28 5.71
N GLY A 114 -10.61 4.17 6.64
CA GLY A 114 -9.85 2.95 6.92
C GLY A 114 -9.76 2.61 8.41
N ALA A 115 -8.94 1.62 8.75
CA ALA A 115 -8.66 1.23 10.13
C ALA A 115 -7.75 2.25 10.83
N GLY A 116 -7.73 2.25 12.16
CA GLY A 116 -6.85 3.10 12.94
C GLY A 116 -6.85 2.73 14.42
N GLU A 117 -5.89 3.28 15.14
CA GLU A 117 -5.71 3.12 16.58
C GLU A 117 -5.46 4.48 17.24
N CYS A 118 -5.86 4.61 18.50
CA CYS A 118 -5.56 5.76 19.33
C CYS A 118 -4.84 5.33 20.60
N SER A 119 -3.87 6.14 21.03
CA SER A 119 -3.11 5.95 22.25
C SER A 119 -3.08 7.24 23.04
N ASP A 120 -3.27 7.15 24.35
CA ASP A 120 -3.13 8.29 25.28
C ASP A 120 -1.65 8.67 25.52
N SER A 121 -0.71 7.79 25.15
CA SER A 121 0.72 8.05 25.25
C SER A 121 1.26 8.56 23.92
N PRO A 122 2.39 9.28 23.87
CA PRO A 122 3.08 9.56 22.62
C PRO A 122 3.52 8.25 21.93
N PRO A 123 3.80 8.26 20.62
CA PRO A 123 4.29 7.08 19.94
C PRO A 123 5.66 6.70 20.52
N SER A 124 5.70 5.66 21.36
CA SER A 124 6.97 5.07 21.81
C SER A 124 7.41 3.99 20.82
N GLN A 125 8.71 3.70 20.76
CA GLN A 125 9.21 2.52 20.02
C GLN A 125 9.05 1.21 20.82
N LYS A 126 8.37 1.22 21.96
CA LYS A 126 8.25 0.05 22.85
C LYS A 126 7.47 -1.13 22.21
N TRP A 127 6.75 -0.89 21.13
CA TRP A 127 6.10 -1.94 20.32
C TRP A 127 7.10 -2.79 19.51
N MET A 128 8.36 -2.36 19.38
CA MET A 128 9.35 -3.08 18.59
C MET A 128 9.95 -4.24 19.38
N ASN A 129 9.76 -5.45 18.86
CA ASN A 129 10.59 -6.57 19.25
C ASN A 129 12.03 -6.29 18.78
N LYS A 130 13.02 -6.44 19.66
CA LYS A 130 14.46 -6.31 19.30
C LYS A 130 14.84 -7.19 18.10
N ASP A 131 14.15 -8.31 17.94
CA ASP A 131 14.41 -9.30 16.91
C ASP A 131 13.79 -8.96 15.55
N SER A 132 12.81 -8.03 15.48
CA SER A 132 12.16 -7.63 14.23
C SER A 132 12.13 -6.11 14.06
N PRO A 133 12.89 -5.55 13.09
CA PRO A 133 12.91 -4.12 12.84
C PRO A 133 11.66 -3.60 12.10
N VAL A 134 10.67 -4.47 11.87
CA VAL A 134 9.41 -4.16 11.17
C VAL A 134 8.23 -4.77 11.93
N SER A 135 7.17 -4.00 12.11
CA SER A 135 5.83 -4.49 12.45
C SER A 135 4.92 -4.25 11.26
N THR A 136 4.17 -5.27 10.85
CA THR A 136 3.40 -5.28 9.60
C THR A 136 2.01 -5.81 9.85
N ASN A 137 1.04 -5.18 9.23
CA ASN A 137 -0.33 -5.65 9.08
C ASN A 137 -0.67 -5.79 7.59
N ILE A 138 -1.63 -6.66 7.30
CA ILE A 138 -2.13 -6.89 5.95
C ILE A 138 -3.66 -6.82 6.01
N ASP A 139 -4.25 -6.02 5.14
CA ASP A 139 -5.70 -5.84 5.03
C ASP A 139 -6.21 -6.25 3.63
N TRP A 140 -7.46 -6.71 3.57
CA TRP A 140 -8.17 -7.03 2.33
C TRP A 140 -9.47 -6.23 2.25
N ALA A 141 -9.54 -5.33 1.28
CA ALA A 141 -10.77 -4.60 0.97
C ALA A 141 -11.33 -5.06 -0.36
N LYS A 142 -12.66 -5.17 -0.46
CA LYS A 142 -13.31 -5.44 -1.75
C LYS A 142 -13.04 -4.27 -2.70
N THR A 143 -12.64 -4.59 -3.94
CA THR A 143 -12.50 -3.59 -4.99
C THR A 143 -13.86 -3.06 -5.42
N SER A 144 -13.95 -1.77 -5.75
CA SER A 144 -15.17 -1.13 -6.27
C SER A 144 -15.58 -1.63 -7.65
N GLU A 145 -14.64 -2.18 -8.43
CA GLU A 145 -14.83 -2.63 -9.83
C GLU A 145 -15.54 -3.99 -10.00
N GLY A 146 -16.13 -4.54 -8.94
CA GLY A 146 -17.08 -5.65 -9.03
C GLY A 146 -16.52 -7.03 -8.62
N ALA A 147 -17.26 -7.67 -7.70
CA ALA A 147 -17.35 -9.08 -7.28
C ALA A 147 -16.11 -10.02 -7.18
N TYR A 148 -15.00 -9.80 -7.87
CA TYR A 148 -13.98 -10.84 -8.08
C TYR A 148 -12.57 -10.51 -7.56
N GLY A 149 -12.41 -9.39 -6.84
CA GLY A 149 -11.11 -8.96 -6.36
C GLY A 149 -11.11 -8.37 -4.95
N TYR A 150 -10.02 -8.62 -4.24
CA TYR A 150 -9.65 -7.96 -3.00
C TYR A 150 -8.38 -7.16 -3.25
N GLU A 151 -8.45 -5.86 -2.99
CA GLU A 151 -7.28 -5.03 -2.86
C GLU A 151 -6.55 -5.41 -1.58
N VAL A 152 -5.27 -5.74 -1.70
CA VAL A 152 -4.44 -6.18 -0.59
C VAL A 152 -3.50 -5.04 -0.22
N THR A 153 -3.65 -4.54 0.99
CA THR A 153 -2.81 -3.47 1.54
C THR A 153 -1.81 -4.07 2.51
N ILE A 154 -0.59 -3.54 2.52
CA ILE A 154 0.37 -3.74 3.59
C ILE A 154 0.67 -2.39 4.24
N GLU A 155 0.73 -2.38 5.56
CA GLU A 155 1.04 -1.19 6.32
C GLU A 155 1.73 -1.56 7.63
N GLY A 156 2.38 -0.59 8.24
CA GLY A 156 2.99 -0.81 9.53
C GLY A 156 4.04 0.22 9.88
N ARG A 157 5.00 -0.21 10.70
CA ARG A 157 6.02 0.64 11.30
C ARG A 157 7.39 -0.02 11.26
N VAL A 158 8.43 0.80 11.23
CA VAL A 158 9.83 0.35 11.24
C VAL A 158 10.67 0.99 12.35
N ASP A 159 11.79 0.35 12.65
CA ASP A 159 12.86 0.96 13.44
C ASP A 159 13.67 1.87 12.52
N VAL A 160 13.42 3.18 12.59
CA VAL A 160 14.10 4.18 11.75
C VAL A 160 15.62 4.25 11.99
N ALA A 161 16.13 3.67 13.09
CA ALA A 161 17.56 3.54 13.31
C ALA A 161 18.20 2.42 12.49
N ARG A 162 17.42 1.39 12.13
CA ARG A 162 17.89 0.19 11.41
C ARG A 162 17.42 0.14 9.96
N VAL A 163 16.25 0.68 9.66
CA VAL A 163 15.58 0.57 8.36
C VAL A 163 15.57 1.91 7.65
N ALA A 164 16.06 1.93 6.42
CA ALA A 164 16.03 3.07 5.51
C ALA A 164 15.16 2.82 4.27
N GLY A 165 14.83 1.56 3.96
CA GLY A 165 14.00 1.20 2.82
C GLY A 165 13.24 -0.11 3.04
N LEU A 166 12.15 -0.26 2.30
CA LEU A 166 11.32 -1.47 2.27
C LEU A 166 11.00 -1.84 0.83
N ALA A 167 10.96 -3.14 0.55
CA ALA A 167 10.43 -3.66 -0.71
C ALA A 167 9.63 -4.93 -0.47
N VAL A 168 8.59 -5.12 -1.28
CA VAL A 168 7.97 -6.42 -1.45
C VAL A 168 8.71 -7.17 -2.55
N VAL A 169 9.25 -8.34 -2.22
CA VAL A 169 9.98 -9.20 -3.14
C VAL A 169 9.14 -10.44 -3.44
N SER A 170 9.02 -10.76 -4.72
CA SER A 170 8.35 -11.98 -5.21
C SER A 170 9.09 -12.54 -6.42
N SER A 171 8.56 -13.62 -7.01
CA SER A 171 9.11 -14.19 -8.25
C SER A 171 9.06 -13.21 -9.44
N ALA A 172 8.16 -12.22 -9.40
CA ALA A 172 8.03 -11.20 -10.44
C ALA A 172 9.02 -10.03 -10.29
N GLY A 173 9.73 -9.94 -9.17
CA GLY A 173 10.71 -8.89 -8.89
C GLY A 173 10.53 -8.23 -7.53
N ALA A 174 11.13 -7.05 -7.36
CA ALA A 174 11.06 -6.25 -6.15
C ALA A 174 10.29 -4.95 -6.42
N MET A 175 9.32 -4.65 -5.57
CA MET A 175 8.52 -3.43 -5.63
C MET A 175 8.78 -2.60 -4.37
N PRO A 176 9.23 -1.34 -4.49
CA PRO A 176 9.47 -0.50 -3.33
C PRO A 176 8.16 -0.19 -2.60
N VAL A 177 8.23 -0.11 -1.27
CA VAL A 177 7.10 0.28 -0.41
C VAL A 177 7.32 1.71 0.07
N ALA A 178 6.27 2.53 0.05
CA ALA A 178 6.37 3.91 0.52
C ALA A 178 6.67 3.91 2.03
N LEU A 179 7.72 4.63 2.43
CA LEU A 179 8.20 4.69 3.81
C LEU A 179 8.52 6.14 4.16
N SER A 180 7.95 6.65 5.25
CA SER A 180 8.26 7.97 5.78
C SER A 180 7.85 8.07 7.26
N HIS A 181 8.56 8.88 8.04
CA HIS A 181 8.32 9.06 9.48
C HIS A 181 8.27 7.76 10.31
N GLY A 182 8.90 6.68 9.83
CA GLY A 182 8.86 5.36 10.47
C GLY A 182 7.57 4.57 10.22
N TYR A 183 6.70 5.03 9.32
CA TYR A 183 5.49 4.35 8.87
C TYR A 183 5.61 3.99 7.40
N PHE A 184 5.03 2.86 7.03
CA PHE A 184 4.98 2.44 5.63
C PHE A 184 3.58 2.04 5.20
N VAL A 185 3.33 2.15 3.90
CA VAL A 185 2.10 1.70 3.26
C VAL A 185 2.37 1.30 1.81
N GLY A 186 1.70 0.26 1.34
CA GLY A 186 1.80 -0.21 -0.04
C GLY A 186 0.65 -1.13 -0.42
N GLY A 187 0.44 -1.32 -1.72
CA GLY A 187 -0.54 -2.25 -2.27
C GLY A 187 0.14 -3.42 -2.95
N LEU A 188 -0.39 -4.62 -2.77
CA LEU A 188 0.00 -5.79 -3.57
C LEU A 188 -0.96 -5.95 -4.75
N ALA A 189 -0.60 -6.84 -5.68
CA ALA A 189 -1.51 -7.24 -6.74
C ALA A 189 -2.84 -7.75 -6.14
N PRO A 190 -4.00 -7.42 -6.76
CA PRO A 190 -5.29 -7.86 -6.25
C PRO A 190 -5.38 -9.37 -6.09
N SER A 191 -6.00 -9.81 -4.99
CA SER A 191 -6.24 -11.22 -4.70
C SER A 191 -7.65 -11.63 -5.11
N GLY A 192 -7.83 -12.89 -5.52
CA GLY A 192 -9.16 -13.45 -5.80
C GLY A 192 -9.99 -13.74 -4.53
N ALA A 193 -9.39 -13.70 -3.33
CA ALA A 193 -10.10 -13.95 -2.07
C ALA A 193 -9.46 -13.23 -0.88
N SER A 194 -10.28 -12.89 0.11
CA SER A 194 -9.80 -12.38 1.40
C SER A 194 -8.88 -13.40 2.08
N GLY A 195 -7.82 -12.91 2.73
CA GLY A 195 -6.83 -13.73 3.40
C GLY A 195 -5.93 -14.52 2.43
N ARG A 196 -5.92 -14.21 1.13
CA ARG A 196 -5.00 -14.79 0.14
C ARG A 196 -4.20 -13.71 -0.55
N LEU A 197 -2.99 -14.05 -1.00
CA LEU A 197 -2.21 -13.21 -1.90
C LEU A 197 -2.48 -13.62 -3.36
N ALA A 198 -2.19 -12.71 -4.28
CA ALA A 198 -2.22 -13.00 -5.71
C ALA A 198 -1.22 -14.12 -6.09
N PRO A 199 -1.39 -14.79 -7.24
CA PRO A 199 -0.36 -15.68 -7.77
C PRO A 199 0.96 -14.93 -8.04
N GLY A 200 2.10 -15.61 -7.86
CA GLY A 200 3.43 -15.02 -8.05
C GLY A 200 4.34 -15.07 -6.82
N GLY A 201 3.87 -15.71 -5.74
CA GLY A 201 4.64 -15.92 -4.52
C GLY A 201 5.87 -16.84 -4.69
N PRO A 202 6.65 -17.04 -3.61
CA PRO A 202 6.42 -16.50 -2.26
C PRO A 202 6.57 -14.97 -2.21
N TYR A 203 5.86 -14.30 -1.29
CA TYR A 203 5.98 -12.85 -1.08
C TYR A 203 6.70 -12.55 0.23
N PHE A 204 7.73 -11.70 0.14
CA PHE A 204 8.49 -11.23 1.29
C PHE A 204 8.43 -9.71 1.41
N LEU A 205 8.15 -9.20 2.61
CA LEU A 205 8.49 -7.82 2.93
C LEU A 205 9.93 -7.79 3.47
N VAL A 206 10.81 -7.11 2.74
CA VAL A 206 12.23 -7.03 3.05
C VAL A 206 12.58 -5.60 3.45
N ALA A 207 13.23 -5.47 4.61
CA ALA A 207 13.75 -4.22 5.14
C ALA A 207 15.23 -4.08 4.86
N TYR A 208 15.62 -2.90 4.41
CA TYR A 208 17.01 -2.56 4.06
C TYR A 208 17.51 -1.40 4.90
N ASP A 209 18.78 -1.43 5.27
CA ASP A 209 19.47 -0.29 5.87
C ASP A 209 19.93 0.73 4.81
N ARG A 210 20.66 1.77 5.23
CA ARG A 210 21.16 2.84 4.35
C ARG A 210 22.21 2.37 3.35
N SER A 211 22.85 1.22 3.59
CA SER A 211 23.81 0.61 2.65
C SER A 211 23.12 -0.30 1.62
N GLY A 212 21.81 -0.52 1.76
CA GLY A 212 21.07 -1.48 0.94
C GLY A 212 21.19 -2.92 1.45
N THR A 213 21.69 -3.13 2.68
CA THR A 213 21.80 -4.46 3.28
C THR A 213 20.47 -4.86 3.90
N GLU A 214 20.05 -6.11 3.69
CA GLU A 214 18.86 -6.67 4.33
C GLU A 214 19.05 -6.76 5.85
N VAL A 215 18.18 -6.09 6.60
CA VAL A 215 18.18 -6.08 8.08
C VAL A 215 16.97 -6.80 8.68
N GLY A 216 16.03 -7.22 7.84
CA GLY A 216 14.86 -8.00 8.24
C GLY A 216 14.05 -8.49 7.05
N ARG A 217 13.38 -9.62 7.24
CA ARG A 217 12.50 -10.23 6.24
C ARG A 217 11.30 -10.87 6.90
N GLN A 218 10.13 -10.61 6.35
CA GLN A 218 8.86 -11.22 6.77
C GLN A 218 8.21 -11.95 5.61
N ASP A 219 7.86 -13.20 5.84
CA ASP A 219 7.07 -14.05 4.93
C ASP A 219 5.60 -13.66 5.08
N LEU A 220 5.02 -13.07 4.04
CA LEU A 220 3.67 -12.51 4.12
C LEU A 220 2.63 -13.61 4.25
N GLU A 221 2.78 -14.74 3.54
CA GLU A 221 1.88 -15.89 3.69
C GLU A 221 1.86 -16.43 5.12
N LYS A 222 3.01 -16.51 5.80
CA LYS A 222 3.06 -16.91 7.22
C LYS A 222 2.41 -15.88 8.13
N LEU A 223 2.61 -14.59 7.88
CA LEU A 223 1.98 -13.53 8.65
C LEU A 223 0.45 -13.62 8.55
N ILE A 224 -0.08 -13.85 7.34
CA ILE A 224 -1.52 -14.04 7.09
C ILE A 224 -2.04 -15.28 7.83
N ALA A 225 -1.29 -16.38 7.81
CA ALA A 225 -1.69 -17.59 8.52
C ALA A 225 -1.76 -17.38 10.04
N ALA A 226 -0.88 -16.53 10.60
CA ALA A 226 -0.83 -16.24 12.03
C ALA A 226 -1.95 -15.30 12.53
N THR A 227 -2.54 -14.49 11.65
CA THR A 227 -3.60 -13.52 12.04
C THR A 227 -5.02 -14.09 11.96
N ARG A 228 -5.21 -15.30 11.41
CA ARG A 228 -6.54 -15.93 11.37
C ARG A 228 -6.93 -16.45 12.77
N PRO A 229 -8.15 -16.19 13.25
CA PRO A 229 -8.66 -16.86 14.43
C PRO A 229 -8.69 -18.38 14.18
N GLN A 230 -8.18 -19.15 15.15
CA GLN A 230 -8.23 -20.61 15.14
C GLN A 230 -9.62 -21.13 15.52
#